data_AF-A0AAD2D3L3-F1
#
_entry.id   AF-A0AAD2D3L3-F1
#
_cell.length_a   1.000
_cell.length_b   1.000
_cell.length_c   1.000
_cell.angle_alpha   90.00
_cell.angle_beta   90.00
_cell.angle_gamma   90.00
#
_symmetry.space_group_name_H-M   'P 1'
#
loop_
_entity.id
_entity.type
_entity.pdbx_description
1 polymer ?
#
loop_
_entity_poly.entity_id
_entity_poly.type
_entity_poly.pdbx_seq_one_letter_code
_entity_poly.pdbx_strand_id
1 'polypeptide(L)'
;MEGSAVAEFKIVLVGDGATGKTTFVKRHITGEFEKAYNATVGCEVHPMPFYTSAGEIKLMVWDTAGQEKLGCLRDGYYIGANGGIIMFDVCARITYQNVSKWHKDLVRVCPDAHLVLVGNKVDVKERKVKAKQIVFHRKKNIQYYDISAKSNYQYEKPFLYLLRKMTNNADLVLEEQPALAPPETEMDAAQIETLNKELDDADAAEFPDDDE
;
A
#
# COMPACT_ATOMS: atom_id res chain seq x y z
N MET A 1 -36.04 9.64 8.61
CA MET A 1 -34.91 8.70 8.68
C MET A 1 -33.68 9.51 8.30
N GLU A 2 -32.96 10.04 9.28
CA GLU A 2 -31.68 10.69 9.04
C GLU A 2 -30.71 9.60 8.57
N GLY A 3 -30.26 9.68 7.32
CA GLY A 3 -29.27 8.76 6.80
C GLY A 3 -27.98 8.94 7.60
N SER A 4 -27.53 7.90 8.29
CA SER A 4 -26.22 7.88 8.93
C SER A 4 -25.17 8.33 7.90
N ALA A 5 -24.42 9.39 8.21
CA ALA A 5 -23.35 9.86 7.35
C ALA A 5 -22.33 8.72 7.17
N VAL A 6 -21.99 8.39 5.92
CA VAL A 6 -20.97 7.39 5.60
C VAL A 6 -19.62 7.92 6.10
N ALA A 7 -18.90 7.11 6.87
CA ALA A 7 -17.58 7.48 7.37
C ALA A 7 -16.61 7.61 6.19
N GLU A 8 -15.89 8.74 6.10
CA GLU A 8 -14.97 9.03 5.01
C GLU A 8 -13.56 9.30 5.57
N PHE A 9 -12.56 8.64 5.00
CA PHE A 9 -11.16 8.83 5.38
C PHE A 9 -10.30 9.13 4.16
N LYS A 10 -9.42 10.12 4.28
CA LYS A 10 -8.42 10.42 3.26
C LYS A 10 -7.20 9.53 3.45
N ILE A 11 -6.81 8.81 2.40
CA ILE A 11 -5.52 8.12 2.35
C ILE A 11 -4.68 8.61 1.18
N VAL A 12 -3.36 8.71 1.38
CA VAL A 12 -2.41 9.06 0.33
C VAL A 12 -1.59 7.85 -0.11
N LEU A 13 -1.48 7.65 -1.42
CA LEU A 13 -0.68 6.59 -2.00
C LEU A 13 0.60 7.20 -2.59
N VAL A 14 1.74 6.84 -2.00
CA VAL A 14 3.06 7.44 -2.28
C VAL A 14 4.11 6.38 -2.56
N GLY A 15 5.22 6.78 -3.17
CA GLY A 15 6.28 5.89 -3.60
C GLY A 15 6.78 6.24 -5.00
N ASP A 16 7.92 5.68 -5.38
CA ASP A 16 8.58 5.97 -6.65
C ASP A 16 7.68 5.73 -7.88
N GLY A 17 8.06 6.33 -9.01
CA GLY A 17 7.44 6.03 -10.30
C GLY A 17 7.51 4.53 -10.63
N ALA A 18 6.52 4.03 -11.38
CA ALA A 18 6.44 2.64 -11.84
C ALA A 18 6.38 1.54 -10.75
N THR A 19 6.19 1.88 -9.47
CA THR A 19 5.99 0.89 -8.39
C THR A 19 4.65 0.16 -8.48
N GLY A 20 3.68 0.72 -9.21
CA GLY A 20 2.36 0.13 -9.45
C GLY A 20 1.20 0.77 -8.67
N LYS A 21 1.38 1.98 -8.13
CA LYS A 21 0.37 2.73 -7.37
C LYS A 21 -0.96 2.88 -8.13
N THR A 22 -0.92 3.47 -9.32
CA THR A 22 -2.10 3.66 -10.17
C THR A 22 -2.74 2.35 -10.57
N THR A 23 -1.94 1.33 -10.90
CA THR A 23 -2.46 -0.03 -11.20
C THR A 23 -3.16 -0.62 -9.99
N PHE A 24 -2.58 -0.48 -8.78
CA PHE A 24 -3.18 -0.94 -7.54
C PHE A 24 -4.52 -0.25 -7.29
N VAL A 25 -4.61 1.06 -7.49
CA VAL A 25 -5.85 1.84 -7.31
C VAL A 25 -6.91 1.49 -8.35
N LYS A 26 -6.57 1.57 -9.65
CA LYS A 26 -7.51 1.31 -10.73
C LYS A 26 -8.05 -0.10 -10.70
N ARG A 27 -7.20 -1.08 -10.35
CA ARG A 27 -7.64 -2.47 -10.19
C ARG A 27 -8.72 -2.64 -9.12
N HIS A 28 -8.76 -1.79 -8.09
CA HIS A 28 -9.84 -1.81 -7.10
C HIS A 28 -11.15 -1.30 -7.71
N ILE A 29 -11.06 -0.26 -8.54
CA ILE A 29 -12.21 0.48 -9.07
C ILE A 29 -12.85 -0.25 -10.25
N THR A 30 -12.02 -0.73 -11.18
CA THR A 30 -12.50 -1.33 -12.43
C THR A 30 -12.44 -2.86 -12.41
N GLY A 31 -11.74 -3.44 -11.44
CA GLY A 31 -11.40 -4.86 -11.42
C GLY A 31 -10.27 -5.23 -12.39
N GLU A 32 -9.97 -4.40 -13.39
CA GLU A 32 -9.05 -4.72 -14.49
C GLU A 32 -7.59 -4.40 -14.17
N PHE A 33 -6.68 -5.16 -14.79
CA PHE A 33 -5.26 -4.87 -14.74
C PHE A 33 -4.83 -4.01 -15.94
N GLU A 34 -4.34 -2.80 -15.66
CA GLU A 34 -3.80 -1.93 -16.70
C GLU A 34 -2.33 -2.27 -16.98
N LYS A 35 -2.06 -2.84 -18.16
CA LYS A 35 -0.70 -3.17 -18.62
C LYS A 35 0.12 -1.95 -19.04
N ALA A 36 -0.54 -0.91 -19.53
CA ALA A 36 0.13 0.29 -20.02
C ALA A 36 0.62 1.13 -18.83
N TYR A 37 1.91 1.49 -18.85
CA TYR A 37 2.43 2.46 -17.90
C TYR A 37 2.20 3.88 -18.41
N ASN A 38 1.17 4.52 -17.88
CA ASN A 38 0.92 5.94 -18.06
C ASN A 38 1.32 6.66 -16.76
N ALA A 39 2.38 7.48 -16.82
CA ALA A 39 2.84 8.18 -15.64
C ALA A 39 1.79 9.19 -15.15
N THR A 40 1.39 9.07 -13.88
CA THR A 40 0.48 10.01 -13.22
C THR A 40 1.07 11.42 -13.23
N VAL A 41 0.26 12.40 -13.62
CA VAL A 41 0.64 13.82 -13.58
C VAL A 41 -0.08 14.46 -12.40
N GLY A 42 0.69 14.87 -11.37
CA GLY A 42 0.11 15.47 -10.17
C GLY A 42 -0.51 14.44 -9.22
N CYS A 43 -1.82 14.51 -9.01
CA CYS A 43 -2.57 13.62 -8.14
C CYS A 43 -3.97 13.36 -8.72
N GLU A 44 -4.40 12.11 -8.71
CA GLU A 44 -5.79 11.71 -8.98
C GLU A 44 -6.47 11.29 -7.68
N VAL A 45 -7.75 11.60 -7.51
CA VAL A 45 -8.52 11.27 -6.31
C VAL A 45 -9.60 10.28 -6.67
N HIS A 46 -9.61 9.14 -5.97
CA HIS A 46 -10.51 8.04 -6.22
C HIS A 46 -11.33 7.73 -4.97
N PRO A 47 -12.65 7.98 -4.99
CA PRO A 47 -13.55 7.48 -3.97
C PRO A 47 -13.65 5.95 -4.06
N MET A 48 -13.38 5.25 -2.96
CA MET A 48 -13.48 3.79 -2.87
C MET A 48 -14.36 3.39 -1.68
N PRO A 49 -15.61 2.95 -1.91
CA PRO A 49 -16.45 2.41 -0.86
C PRO A 49 -15.97 1.00 -0.46
N PHE A 50 -15.95 0.73 0.83
CA PHE A 50 -15.70 -0.57 1.44
C PHE A 50 -16.91 -0.93 2.29
N TYR A 51 -17.51 -2.09 2.01
CA TYR A 51 -18.60 -2.65 2.82
C TYR A 51 -18.01 -3.53 3.90
N THR A 52 -18.28 -3.17 5.16
CA THR A 52 -17.65 -3.78 6.32
C THR A 52 -18.71 -4.20 7.34
N SER A 53 -18.30 -5.00 8.33
CA SER A 53 -19.16 -5.36 9.47
C SER A 53 -19.66 -4.17 10.31
N ALA A 54 -19.13 -2.96 10.09
CA ALA A 54 -19.59 -1.73 10.72
C ALA A 54 -20.40 -0.83 9.76
N GLY A 55 -20.75 -1.33 8.58
CA GLY A 55 -21.39 -0.57 7.50
C GLY A 55 -20.42 -0.09 6.43
N GLU A 56 -20.90 0.78 5.55
CA GLU A 56 -20.10 1.39 4.49
C GLU A 56 -19.08 2.39 5.05
N ILE A 57 -17.83 2.25 4.62
CA ILE A 57 -16.75 3.19 4.88
C ILE A 57 -16.11 3.57 3.55
N LYS A 58 -15.91 4.86 3.31
CA LYS A 58 -15.31 5.35 2.07
C LYS A 58 -13.88 5.80 2.30
N LEU A 59 -12.96 5.26 1.50
CA LEU A 59 -11.60 5.78 1.39
C LEU A 59 -11.52 6.75 0.21
N MET A 60 -11.10 7.98 0.48
CA MET A 60 -10.72 8.94 -0.55
C MET A 60 -9.24 8.72 -0.83
N VAL A 61 -8.93 7.96 -1.88
CA VAL A 61 -7.56 7.56 -2.23
C VAL A 61 -6.93 8.58 -3.15
N TRP A 62 -5.88 9.23 -2.66
CA TRP A 62 -5.09 10.20 -3.42
C TRP A 62 -3.91 9.47 -4.06
N ASP A 63 -4.05 9.09 -5.33
CA ASP A 63 -2.98 8.48 -6.13
C ASP A 63 -2.01 9.57 -6.61
N THR A 64 -0.81 9.60 -6.02
CA THR A 64 0.16 10.66 -6.28
C THR A 64 1.20 10.24 -7.32
N ALA A 65 1.66 11.21 -8.12
CA ALA A 65 2.77 11.01 -9.02
C ALA A 65 4.04 10.62 -8.25
N GLY A 66 4.60 9.46 -8.59
CA GLY A 66 5.87 8.98 -8.02
C GLY A 66 7.11 9.63 -8.59
N GLN A 67 6.97 10.58 -9.52
CA GLN A 67 8.10 11.28 -10.11
C GLN A 67 8.57 12.42 -9.19
N GLU A 68 9.86 12.46 -8.90
CA GLU A 68 10.47 13.41 -7.99
C GLU A 68 10.39 14.88 -8.43
N LYS A 69 10.04 15.13 -9.70
CA LYS A 69 10.09 16.46 -10.32
C LYS A 69 9.07 17.47 -9.77
N LEU A 70 8.14 17.07 -8.90
CA LEU A 70 7.04 17.91 -8.44
C LEU A 70 7.22 18.56 -7.05
N GLY A 71 8.35 18.35 -6.36
CA GLY A 71 8.77 19.16 -5.20
C GLY A 71 7.65 19.56 -4.20
N CYS A 72 7.59 20.85 -3.84
CA CYS A 72 6.67 21.43 -2.83
C CYS A 72 5.16 21.26 -3.11
N LEU A 73 4.74 20.93 -4.35
CA LEU A 73 3.33 20.64 -4.63
C LEU A 73 2.85 19.36 -3.92
N ARG A 74 3.81 18.48 -3.56
CA ARG A 74 3.57 17.21 -2.90
C ARG A 74 3.02 17.34 -1.49
N ASP A 75 3.50 18.32 -0.72
CA ASP A 75 3.05 18.54 0.66
C ASP A 75 1.56 18.89 0.71
N GLY A 76 1.06 19.64 -0.29
CA GLY A 76 -0.35 19.96 -0.44
C GLY A 76 -1.26 18.73 -0.59
N TYR A 77 -0.76 17.66 -1.22
CA TYR A 77 -1.51 16.41 -1.34
C TYR A 77 -1.63 15.67 0.00
N TYR A 78 -0.68 15.86 0.92
CA TYR A 78 -0.66 15.16 2.20
C TYR A 78 -1.61 15.76 3.23
N ILE A 79 -1.81 17.08 3.21
CA ILE A 79 -2.60 17.80 4.22
C ILE A 79 -3.94 17.09 4.48
N GLY A 80 -4.18 16.76 5.76
CA GLY A 80 -5.41 16.11 6.22
C GLY A 80 -5.51 14.61 5.93
N ALA A 81 -4.42 13.93 5.54
CA ALA A 81 -4.43 12.48 5.40
C ALA A 81 -4.64 11.78 6.75
N ASN A 82 -5.63 10.89 6.81
CA ASN A 82 -5.86 10.00 7.96
C ASN A 82 -4.90 8.79 7.93
N GLY A 83 -4.45 8.41 6.73
CA GLY A 83 -3.50 7.33 6.56
C GLY A 83 -2.74 7.39 5.24
N GLY A 84 -1.85 6.43 5.02
CA GLY A 84 -1.03 6.38 3.82
C GLY A 84 -0.47 5.00 3.50
N ILE A 85 -0.35 4.74 2.20
CA ILE A 85 0.32 3.56 1.67
C ILE A 85 1.64 4.02 1.04
N ILE A 86 2.75 3.52 1.55
CA ILE A 86 4.08 3.73 0.94
C ILE A 86 4.42 2.48 0.13
N MET A 87 4.45 2.61 -1.19
CA MET A 87 4.64 1.48 -2.10
C MET A 87 6.02 1.50 -2.76
N PHE A 88 6.70 0.35 -2.72
CA PHE A 88 7.91 0.10 -3.49
C PHE A 88 7.77 -1.15 -4.36
N ASP A 89 8.69 -1.32 -5.30
CA ASP A 89 8.76 -2.48 -6.21
C ASP A 89 9.86 -3.42 -5.75
N VAL A 90 9.51 -4.67 -5.43
CA VAL A 90 10.47 -5.67 -4.94
C VAL A 90 11.53 -6.05 -5.98
N CYS A 91 11.31 -5.71 -7.25
CA CYS A 91 12.24 -5.91 -8.36
C CYS A 91 13.19 -4.73 -8.58
N ALA A 92 13.01 -3.61 -7.87
CA ALA A 92 13.79 -2.38 -8.06
C ALA A 92 14.29 -1.81 -6.72
N ARG A 93 15.55 -2.15 -6.36
CA ARG A 93 16.17 -1.78 -5.06
C ARG A 93 16.09 -0.29 -4.74
N ILE A 94 16.25 0.57 -5.74
CA ILE A 94 16.19 2.03 -5.56
C ILE A 94 14.85 2.48 -4.96
N THR A 95 13.74 1.83 -5.34
CA THR A 95 12.41 2.18 -4.84
C THR A 95 12.26 1.89 -3.34
N TYR A 96 12.96 0.86 -2.84
CA TYR A 96 13.00 0.57 -1.41
C TYR A 96 13.91 1.56 -0.65
N GLN A 97 15.06 1.92 -1.22
CA GLN A 97 15.97 2.92 -0.62
C GLN A 97 15.26 4.27 -0.41
N ASN A 98 14.38 4.65 -1.34
CA ASN A 98 13.61 5.89 -1.28
C ASN A 98 12.40 5.86 -0.31
N VAL A 99 12.02 4.70 0.25
CA VAL A 99 10.91 4.59 1.24
C VAL A 99 11.10 5.54 2.42
N SER A 100 12.33 5.67 2.92
CA SER A 100 12.65 6.54 4.05
C SER A 100 12.35 8.02 3.77
N LYS A 101 12.59 8.48 2.55
CA LYS A 101 12.27 9.82 2.07
C LYS A 101 10.77 10.04 2.02
N TRP A 102 10.03 9.13 1.38
CA TRP A 102 8.57 9.19 1.29
C TRP A 102 7.90 9.22 2.66
N HIS A 103 8.36 8.36 3.58
CA HIS A 103 7.90 8.35 4.96
C HIS A 103 8.18 9.68 5.67
N LYS A 104 9.41 10.21 5.55
CA LYS A 104 9.80 11.47 6.18
C LYS A 104 8.95 12.64 5.70
N ASP A 105 8.69 12.72 4.40
CA ASP A 105 7.86 13.78 3.82
C ASP A 105 6.40 13.68 4.29
N LEU A 106 5.83 12.48 4.32
CA LEU A 106 4.46 12.26 4.77
C LEU A 106 4.28 12.60 6.26
N VAL A 107 5.12 12.03 7.13
CA VAL A 107 5.03 12.24 8.59
C VAL A 107 5.34 13.69 8.98
N ARG A 108 6.14 14.41 8.19
CA ARG A 108 6.34 15.86 8.38
C ARG A 108 5.04 16.64 8.29
N VAL A 109 4.14 16.26 7.37
CA VAL A 109 2.87 16.96 7.13
C VAL A 109 1.73 16.37 7.98
N CYS A 110 1.71 15.05 8.17
CA CYS A 110 0.68 14.32 8.90
C CYS A 110 1.31 13.34 9.89
N PRO A 111 1.74 13.81 11.07
CA PRO A 111 2.45 12.98 12.05
C PRO A 111 1.58 11.86 12.64
N ASP A 112 0.26 12.05 12.69
CA ASP A 112 -0.70 11.09 13.26
C ASP A 112 -1.29 10.12 12.22
N ALA A 113 -0.87 10.20 10.95
CA ALA A 113 -1.40 9.35 9.90
C ALA A 113 -1.05 7.87 10.12
N HIS A 114 -2.02 6.98 9.96
CA HIS A 114 -1.77 5.54 9.98
C HIS A 114 -1.10 5.06 8.69
N LEU A 115 0.09 4.47 8.78
CA LEU A 115 0.88 4.09 7.62
C LEU A 115 1.02 2.58 7.46
N VAL A 116 1.08 2.15 6.21
CA VAL A 116 1.41 0.79 5.80
C VAL A 116 2.46 0.82 4.68
N LEU A 117 3.49 -0.01 4.81
CA LEU A 117 4.51 -0.24 3.81
C LEU A 117 4.09 -1.42 2.92
N VAL A 118 4.22 -1.27 1.61
CA VAL A 118 3.77 -2.25 0.64
C VAL A 118 4.87 -2.55 -0.36
N GLY A 119 5.30 -3.81 -0.43
CA GLY A 119 6.19 -4.32 -1.47
C GLY A 119 5.37 -4.96 -2.58
N ASN A 120 5.26 -4.28 -3.73
CA ASN A 120 4.48 -4.76 -4.87
C ASN A 120 5.33 -5.62 -5.83
N LYS A 121 4.65 -6.37 -6.71
CA LYS A 121 5.21 -7.21 -7.78
C LYS A 121 5.90 -8.49 -7.29
N VAL A 122 5.43 -9.05 -6.18
CA VAL A 122 5.97 -10.33 -5.64
C VAL A 122 5.64 -11.56 -6.50
N ASP A 123 4.80 -11.39 -7.53
CA ASP A 123 4.59 -12.39 -8.57
C ASP A 123 5.85 -12.64 -9.42
N VAL A 124 6.78 -11.68 -9.45
CA VAL A 124 8.03 -11.80 -10.22
C VAL A 124 9.05 -12.65 -9.47
N LYS A 125 9.52 -13.73 -10.11
CA LYS A 125 10.51 -14.66 -9.52
C LYS A 125 11.85 -13.99 -9.17
N GLU A 126 12.31 -13.04 -9.99
CA GLU A 126 13.57 -12.33 -9.77
C GLU A 126 13.43 -11.15 -8.80
N ARG A 127 12.98 -11.45 -7.57
CA ARG A 127 12.90 -10.48 -6.47
C ARG A 127 14.30 -9.96 -6.09
N LYS A 128 14.52 -8.64 -6.18
CA LYS A 128 15.81 -7.97 -5.86
C LYS A 128 15.91 -7.42 -4.44
N VAL A 129 14.78 -7.11 -3.81
CA VAL A 129 14.67 -6.68 -2.41
C VAL A 129 14.10 -7.84 -1.60
N LYS A 130 14.93 -8.57 -0.89
CA LYS A 130 14.52 -9.78 -0.12
C LYS A 130 13.87 -9.41 1.22
N ALA A 131 13.08 -10.32 1.79
CA ALA A 131 12.41 -10.15 3.09
C ALA A 131 13.37 -9.63 4.18
N LYS A 132 14.55 -10.25 4.31
CA LYS A 132 15.59 -9.86 5.28
C LYS A 132 16.11 -8.42 5.13
N GLN A 133 15.98 -7.82 3.94
CA GLN A 133 16.40 -6.44 3.68
C GLN A 133 15.31 -5.42 4.05
N ILE A 134 14.07 -5.89 4.24
CA ILE A 134 12.92 -5.05 4.51
C ILE A 134 12.80 -4.89 6.02
N VAL A 135 13.51 -3.90 6.57
CA VAL A 135 13.56 -3.64 8.03
C VAL A 135 12.93 -2.31 8.43
N PHE A 136 12.66 -1.45 7.45
CA PHE A 136 12.13 -0.09 7.67
C PHE A 136 10.81 -0.09 8.46
N HIS A 137 9.93 -1.06 8.21
CA HIS A 137 8.63 -1.15 8.89
C HIS A 137 8.79 -1.38 10.39
N ARG A 138 9.73 -2.25 10.78
CA ARG A 138 10.09 -2.50 12.18
C ARG A 138 10.72 -1.26 12.82
N LYS A 139 11.63 -0.56 12.12
CA LYS A 139 12.26 0.69 12.60
C LYS A 139 11.27 1.83 12.81
N LYS A 140 10.13 1.83 12.12
CA LYS A 140 9.08 2.87 12.22
C LYS A 140 7.79 2.40 12.88
N ASN A 141 7.71 1.15 13.34
CA ASN A 141 6.52 0.55 13.91
C ASN A 141 5.27 0.68 13.00
N ILE A 142 5.46 0.41 11.71
CA ILE A 142 4.37 0.38 10.71
C ILE A 142 4.19 -1.04 10.18
N GLN A 143 3.01 -1.34 9.64
CA GLN A 143 2.74 -2.66 9.07
C GLN A 143 3.40 -2.82 7.70
N TYR A 144 3.83 -4.03 7.37
CA TYR A 144 4.32 -4.41 6.05
C TYR A 144 3.44 -5.47 5.40
N TYR A 145 3.24 -5.38 4.07
CA TYR A 145 2.66 -6.44 3.25
C TYR A 145 3.41 -6.62 1.93
N ASP A 146 3.71 -7.87 1.59
CA ASP A 146 4.00 -8.29 0.23
C ASP A 146 2.67 -8.37 -0.54
N ILE A 147 2.57 -7.68 -1.67
CA ILE A 147 1.38 -7.75 -2.54
C ILE A 147 1.77 -8.00 -3.99
N SER A 148 0.83 -8.50 -4.77
CA SER A 148 0.88 -8.37 -6.22
C SER A 148 -0.44 -7.82 -6.74
N ALA A 149 -0.37 -6.61 -7.28
CA ALA A 149 -1.46 -6.05 -8.06
C ALA A 149 -1.72 -6.84 -9.35
N LYS A 150 -0.87 -7.79 -9.76
CA LYS A 150 -1.05 -8.61 -10.97
C LYS A 150 -1.78 -9.92 -10.69
N SER A 151 -1.47 -10.57 -9.56
CA SER A 151 -2.03 -11.87 -9.16
C SER A 151 -3.14 -11.79 -8.09
N ASN A 152 -3.49 -10.58 -7.64
CA ASN A 152 -4.37 -10.32 -6.49
C ASN A 152 -3.81 -10.78 -5.14
N TYR A 153 -2.54 -11.20 -5.06
CA TYR A 153 -1.94 -11.69 -3.82
C TYR A 153 -1.94 -10.61 -2.72
N GLN A 154 -2.59 -10.92 -1.60
CA GLN A 154 -2.76 -10.07 -0.41
C GLN A 154 -3.30 -8.65 -0.70
N TYR A 155 -3.99 -8.49 -1.83
CA TYR A 155 -4.34 -7.18 -2.38
C TYR A 155 -5.17 -6.30 -1.43
N GLU A 156 -6.09 -6.89 -0.68
CA GLU A 156 -7.00 -6.19 0.24
C GLU A 156 -6.38 -5.85 1.61
N LYS A 157 -5.29 -6.53 2.00
CA LYS A 157 -4.71 -6.41 3.34
C LYS A 157 -4.29 -4.98 3.72
N PRO A 158 -3.65 -4.18 2.83
CA PRO A 158 -3.29 -2.80 3.16
C PRO A 158 -4.52 -1.94 3.48
N PHE A 159 -5.62 -2.10 2.72
CA PHE A 159 -6.85 -1.35 2.95
C PHE A 159 -7.51 -1.75 4.26
N LEU A 160 -7.66 -3.06 4.52
CA LEU A 160 -8.27 -3.56 5.74
C LEU A 160 -7.48 -3.14 6.99
N TYR A 161 -6.15 -3.18 6.93
CA TYR A 161 -5.30 -2.68 8.01
C TYR A 161 -5.56 -1.19 8.30
N LEU A 162 -5.57 -0.35 7.27
CA LEU A 162 -5.82 1.08 7.43
C LEU A 162 -7.22 1.34 7.97
N LEU A 163 -8.25 0.67 7.44
CA LEU A 163 -9.63 0.79 7.92
C LEU A 163 -9.73 0.44 9.41
N ARG A 164 -9.14 -0.68 9.84
CA ARG A 164 -9.09 -1.09 11.28
C ARG A 164 -8.44 -0.03 12.16
N LYS A 165 -7.33 0.55 11.70
CA LYS A 165 -6.62 1.62 12.44
C LYS A 165 -7.45 2.90 12.52
N MET A 166 -7.95 3.40 11.40
CA MET A 166 -8.71 4.66 11.33
C MET A 166 -10.07 4.59 12.04
N THR A 167 -10.69 3.41 12.08
CA THR A 167 -11.95 3.18 12.81
C THR A 167 -11.75 2.77 14.27
N ASN A 168 -10.50 2.51 14.67
CA ASN A 168 -10.15 1.90 15.95
C ASN A 168 -10.95 0.61 16.24
N ASN A 169 -11.16 -0.22 15.21
CA ASN A 169 -11.87 -1.50 15.29
C ASN A 169 -10.99 -2.62 14.74
N ALA A 170 -10.34 -3.38 15.60
CA ALA A 170 -9.43 -4.46 15.20
C ALA A 170 -10.15 -5.65 14.54
N ASP A 171 -11.42 -5.86 14.90
CA ASP A 171 -12.26 -6.98 14.45
C ASP A 171 -13.05 -6.63 13.18
N LEU A 172 -12.86 -5.43 12.63
CA LEU A 172 -13.48 -5.02 11.37
C LEU A 172 -13.14 -6.05 10.28
N VAL A 173 -14.15 -6.51 9.56
CA VAL A 173 -14.02 -7.40 8.41
C VAL A 173 -14.67 -6.77 7.18
N LEU A 174 -14.13 -7.08 6.00
CA LEU A 174 -14.79 -6.75 4.73
C LEU A 174 -15.90 -7.78 4.51
N GLU A 175 -17.12 -7.32 4.25
CA GLU A 175 -18.26 -8.19 3.95
C GLU A 175 -18.30 -8.55 2.46
N GLU A 176 -17.72 -7.70 1.63
CA GLU A 176 -17.59 -7.92 0.20
C GLU A 176 -16.11 -7.93 -0.19
N GLN A 177 -15.73 -8.90 -1.01
CA GLN A 177 -14.43 -8.85 -1.66
C GLN A 177 -14.48 -7.87 -2.82
N PRO A 178 -13.38 -7.16 -3.12
CA PRO A 178 -13.33 -6.31 -4.30
C PRO A 178 -13.62 -7.15 -5.55
N ALA A 179 -14.44 -6.64 -6.46
CA ALA A 179 -14.78 -7.32 -7.72
C ALA A 179 -13.61 -7.30 -8.70
N LEU A 180 -12.55 -8.04 -8.39
CA LEU A 180 -11.33 -8.11 -9.19
C LEU A 180 -11.51 -9.06 -10.36
N ALA A 181 -11.08 -8.64 -11.55
CA ALA A 181 -10.95 -9.53 -12.69
C ALA A 181 -9.97 -10.67 -12.36
N PRO A 182 -10.10 -11.83 -13.03
CA PRO A 182 -9.19 -12.93 -12.87
C PRO A 182 -7.72 -12.48 -12.96
N PRO A 183 -6.82 -13.06 -12.15
CA PRO A 183 -5.42 -12.65 -12.14
C PRO A 183 -4.77 -12.88 -13.51
N GLU A 184 -3.91 -11.95 -13.96
CA GLU A 184 -3.15 -12.15 -15.21
C GLU A 184 -2.03 -13.17 -15.07
N THR A 185 -1.64 -13.45 -13.82
CA THR A 185 -0.68 -14.48 -13.47
C THR A 185 -1.11 -15.12 -12.17
N GLU A 186 -1.05 -16.44 -12.12
CA GLU A 186 -1.21 -17.16 -10.87
C GLU A 186 0.13 -17.18 -10.13
N MET A 187 0.07 -17.07 -8.82
CA MET A 187 1.19 -17.42 -7.95
C MET A 187 0.92 -18.82 -7.43
N ASP A 188 1.87 -19.73 -7.65
CA ASP A 188 1.71 -21.09 -7.15
C ASP A 188 1.80 -21.13 -5.62
N ALA A 189 1.19 -22.16 -5.03
CA ALA A 189 1.12 -22.29 -3.57
C ALA A 189 2.50 -22.39 -2.91
N ALA A 190 3.48 -22.98 -3.60
CA ALA A 190 4.84 -23.12 -3.10
C ALA A 190 5.57 -21.78 -3.04
N GLN A 191 5.37 -20.90 -4.02
CA GLN A 191 5.87 -19.53 -4.04
C GLN A 191 5.25 -18.72 -2.91
N ILE A 192 3.93 -18.84 -2.69
CA ILE A 192 3.24 -18.17 -1.58
C ILE A 192 3.77 -18.63 -0.23
N GLU A 193 3.91 -19.95 -0.03
CA GLU A 193 4.46 -20.53 1.20
C GLU A 193 5.89 -20.06 1.46
N THR A 194 6.72 -20.04 0.42
CA THR A 194 8.10 -19.54 0.50
C THR A 194 8.14 -18.07 0.90
N LEU A 195 7.31 -17.22 0.28
CA LEU A 195 7.25 -15.79 0.59
C LEU A 195 6.81 -15.56 2.05
N ASN A 196 5.76 -16.24 2.51
CA ASN A 196 5.30 -16.10 3.88
C ASN A 196 6.36 -16.55 4.88
N LYS A 197 6.99 -17.71 4.63
CA LYS A 197 8.08 -18.21 5.47
C LYS A 197 9.27 -17.24 5.53
N GLU A 198 9.69 -16.70 4.39
CA GLU A 198 10.79 -15.72 4.34
C GLU A 198 10.47 -14.45 5.13
N LEU A 199 9.20 -14.00 5.14
CA LEU A 199 8.75 -12.85 5.92
C LEU A 199 8.72 -13.18 7.42
N ASP A 200 8.14 -14.31 7.81
CA ASP A 200 8.07 -14.75 9.20
C ASP A 200 9.49 -14.91 9.79
N ASP A 201 10.40 -15.52 9.04
CA ASP A 201 11.81 -15.68 9.42
C ASP A 201 12.51 -14.31 9.56
N ALA A 202 12.18 -13.33 8.71
CA ALA A 202 12.77 -11.99 8.76
C ALA A 202 12.21 -11.12 9.90
N ASP A 203 10.94 -11.27 10.24
CA ASP A 203 10.31 -10.59 11.38
C ASP A 203 10.79 -11.18 12.72
N ALA A 204 11.04 -12.49 12.77
CA ALA A 204 11.61 -13.18 13.93
C ALA A 204 13.13 -12.93 14.11
N ALA A 205 13.84 -12.55 13.06
CA ALA A 205 15.27 -12.26 13.14
C ALA A 205 15.54 -11.02 14.00
N GLU A 206 16.63 -11.05 14.77
CA GLU A 206 17.14 -9.86 15.43
C GLU A 206 17.47 -8.79 14.38
N PHE A 207 17.37 -7.52 14.77
CA PHE A 207 17.82 -6.46 13.89
C PHE A 207 19.29 -6.72 13.56
N PRO A 208 19.69 -6.66 12.28
CA PRO A 208 21.11 -6.64 11.98
C PRO A 208 21.70 -5.49 12.79
N ASP A 209 22.77 -5.77 13.55
CA ASP A 209 23.52 -4.74 14.26
C ASP A 209 23.76 -3.60 13.26
N ASP A 210 23.34 -2.39 13.64
CA ASP A 210 23.55 -1.20 12.82
C ASP A 210 25.08 -0.96 12.81
N ASP A 211 25.80 -1.65 11.92
CA ASP A 211 27.14 -1.26 11.50
C ASP A 211 26.97 0.09 10.76
N GLU A 212 27.39 1.16 11.45
CA GLU A 212 27.40 2.60 11.09
C GLU A 212 27.34 2.95 9.59
#